data_AF-A0A099T0Q0-F1
#
_entry.id   AF-A0A099T0Q0-F1
#
_cell.length_a   1.000
_cell.length_b   1.000
_cell.length_c   1.000
_cell.angle_alpha   90.00
_cell.angle_beta   90.00
_cell.angle_gamma   90.00
#
_symmetry.space_group_name_H-M   'P 1'
#
loop_
_entity.id
_entity.type
_entity.pdbx_description
1 polymer ?
#
loop_
_entity_poly.entity_id
_entity_poly.type
_entity_poly.pdbx_seq_one_letter_code
_entity_poly.pdbx_strand_id
1 'polypeptide(L)'
;MWVCLNSRAGLKGRLKQFNSTINGKTKHVGADRFMYKYQNLQDLLNVLFVSVRPFICDVKTNYPEDLRTMGKVAKFEYECFATYIEKFNCLPEFNDKAKSHKLSLQSNKKEKEE
;
A
#
# COMPACT_ATOMS: atom_id res chain seq x y z
N MET A 1 -5.80 2.32 2.29
CA MET A 1 -4.34 2.09 2.14
C MET A 1 -3.87 2.96 0.98
N TRP A 2 -2.89 3.83 1.19
CA TRP A 2 -2.32 4.65 0.11
C TRP A 2 -1.17 3.91 -0.57
N VAL A 3 -1.13 3.92 -1.90
CA VAL A 3 -0.14 3.19 -2.71
C VAL A 3 0.41 4.10 -3.81
N CYS A 4 1.71 4.35 -3.79
CA CYS A 4 2.41 5.11 -4.82
C CYS A 4 2.96 4.21 -5.94
N LEU A 5 2.97 4.74 -7.17
CA LEU A 5 3.06 3.96 -8.39
C LEU A 5 4.15 4.44 -9.35
N ASN A 6 5.35 4.70 -8.86
CA ASN A 6 6.53 4.78 -9.72
C ASN A 6 7.08 3.39 -10.10
N SER A 7 6.22 2.38 -10.12
CA SER A 7 6.61 1.00 -10.38
C SER A 7 6.37 0.64 -11.84
N ARG A 8 7.26 -0.17 -12.43
CA ARG A 8 7.12 -0.66 -13.82
C ARG A 8 5.78 -1.33 -14.14
N ALA A 9 5.16 -1.97 -13.15
CA ALA A 9 3.88 -2.65 -13.30
C ALA A 9 2.66 -1.78 -12.90
N GLY A 10 2.90 -0.53 -12.50
CA GLY A 10 1.88 0.44 -12.10
C GLY A 10 0.88 -0.08 -11.05
N LEU A 11 -0.33 0.48 -11.09
CA LEU A 11 -1.42 0.13 -10.16
C LEU A 11 -1.75 -1.36 -10.22
N LYS A 12 -1.83 -1.91 -11.44
CA LYS A 12 -2.15 -3.32 -11.69
C LYS A 12 -1.19 -4.26 -10.97
N GLY A 13 0.12 -3.97 -11.00
CA GLY A 13 1.13 -4.76 -10.31
C GLY A 13 0.96 -4.72 -8.79
N ARG A 14 0.68 -3.55 -8.23
CA ARG A 14 0.45 -3.40 -6.78
C ARG A 14 -0.82 -4.09 -6.31
N LEU A 15 -1.93 -3.94 -7.04
CA LEU A 15 -3.17 -4.64 -6.74
C LEU A 15 -3.00 -6.15 -6.87
N LYS A 16 -2.25 -6.62 -7.86
CA LYS A 16 -1.89 -8.04 -7.98
C LYS A 16 -1.09 -8.52 -6.77
N GLN A 17 -0.07 -7.78 -6.33
CA GLN A 17 0.70 -8.11 -5.13
C GLN A 17 -0.18 -8.16 -3.88
N PHE A 18 -1.06 -7.18 -3.72
CA PHE A 18 -2.01 -7.12 -2.61
C PHE A 18 -2.95 -8.33 -2.60
N ASN A 19 -3.58 -8.64 -3.74
CA ASN A 19 -4.45 -9.79 -3.90
C ASN A 19 -3.69 -11.12 -3.70
N SER A 20 -2.46 -11.24 -4.17
CA SER A 20 -1.64 -12.42 -3.94
C SER A 20 -1.32 -12.64 -2.46
N THR A 21 -1.19 -11.58 -1.64
CA THR A 21 -1.05 -11.72 -0.18
C THR A 21 -2.33 -12.18 0.49
N ILE A 22 -3.48 -11.65 0.07
CA ILE A 22 -4.78 -12.12 0.55
C ILE A 22 -4.94 -13.63 0.27
N ASN A 23 -4.50 -14.08 -0.90
CA ASN A 23 -4.54 -15.49 -1.30
C ASN A 23 -3.39 -16.35 -0.72
N GLY A 24 -2.57 -15.81 0.18
CA GLY A 24 -1.47 -16.55 0.83
C GLY A 24 -0.25 -16.87 -0.05
N LYS A 25 -0.16 -16.30 -1.26
CA LYS A 25 0.87 -16.66 -2.26
C LYS A 25 2.16 -15.84 -2.16
N THR A 26 2.07 -14.54 -1.85
CA THR A 26 3.25 -13.65 -1.78
C THR A 26 3.09 -12.62 -0.68
N LYS A 27 4.17 -12.19 -0.02
CA LYS A 27 4.08 -11.19 1.07
C LYS A 27 4.23 -9.76 0.55
N HIS A 28 3.14 -8.98 0.63
CA HIS A 28 3.12 -7.52 0.44
C HIS A 28 2.87 -6.86 1.80
N VAL A 29 3.76 -5.97 2.26
CA VAL A 29 3.73 -5.43 3.62
C VAL A 29 2.41 -4.73 3.97
N GLY A 30 1.86 -3.94 3.06
CA GLY A 30 0.57 -3.27 3.30
C GLY A 30 -0.60 -4.25 3.37
N ALA A 31 -0.54 -5.34 2.60
CA ALA A 31 -1.58 -6.37 2.61
C ALA A 31 -1.48 -7.24 3.86
N ASP A 32 -0.27 -7.57 4.31
CA ASP A 32 -0.03 -8.32 5.54
C ASP A 32 -0.56 -7.59 6.78
N ARG A 33 -0.46 -6.26 6.80
CA ARG A 33 -1.07 -5.40 7.84
C ARG A 33 -2.59 -5.33 7.72
N PHE A 34 -3.10 -5.32 6.50
CA PHE A 34 -4.53 -5.34 6.23
C PHE A 34 -5.18 -6.66 6.70
N MET A 35 -4.57 -7.79 6.37
CA MET A 35 -5.00 -9.14 6.78
C MET A 35 -4.97 -9.34 8.30
N TYR A 36 -4.06 -8.66 9.00
CA TYR A 36 -4.03 -8.69 10.47
C TYR A 36 -5.34 -8.19 11.07
N LYS A 37 -5.87 -7.08 10.54
CA LYS A 37 -7.10 -6.46 11.03
C LYS A 37 -8.36 -7.14 10.49
N TYR A 38 -8.34 -7.51 9.21
CA TYR A 38 -9.51 -8.01 8.50
C TYR A 38 -9.30 -9.47 8.09
N GLN A 39 -9.58 -10.37 9.03
CA GLN A 39 -9.47 -11.81 8.79
C GLN A 39 -10.64 -12.37 8.00
N ASN A 40 -11.82 -11.75 8.08
CA ASN A 40 -12.99 -12.09 7.27
C ASN A 40 -13.18 -11.08 6.14
N LEU A 41 -12.63 -11.40 4.96
CA LEU A 41 -12.61 -10.49 3.80
C LEU A 41 -13.96 -10.30 3.11
N GLN A 42 -14.87 -11.27 3.19
CA GLN A 42 -16.05 -11.30 2.34
C GLN A 42 -16.94 -10.07 2.55
N ASP A 43 -17.10 -9.64 3.80
CA ASP A 43 -17.91 -8.46 4.13
C ASP A 43 -17.22 -7.15 3.72
N LEU A 44 -15.89 -7.17 3.65
CA LEU A 44 -15.08 -5.98 3.40
C LEU A 44 -14.91 -5.68 1.90
N LEU A 45 -14.96 -6.70 1.04
CA LEU A 45 -14.81 -6.53 -0.41
C LEU A 45 -15.85 -5.56 -0.99
N ASN A 46 -17.05 -5.52 -0.42
CA ASN A 46 -18.15 -4.67 -0.89
C ASN A 46 -17.99 -3.18 -0.53
N VAL A 47 -17.09 -2.85 0.40
CA VAL A 47 -16.88 -1.46 0.87
C VAL A 47 -15.49 -0.92 0.54
N LEU A 48 -14.65 -1.72 -0.11
CA LEU A 48 -13.31 -1.29 -0.53
C LEU A 48 -13.39 -0.48 -1.82
N PHE A 49 -12.81 0.72 -1.78
CA PHE A 49 -12.67 1.58 -2.94
C PHE A 49 -11.19 1.92 -3.18
N VAL A 50 -10.87 2.25 -4.44
CA VAL A 50 -9.54 2.70 -4.86
C VAL A 50 -9.68 4.07 -5.51
N SER A 51 -9.02 5.07 -4.93
CA SER A 51 -8.91 6.40 -5.54
C SER A 51 -7.65 6.48 -6.42
N VAL A 52 -7.77 7.06 -7.62
CA VAL A 52 -6.67 7.14 -8.60
C VAL A 52 -6.49 8.56 -9.11
N ARG A 53 -5.25 9.04 -9.13
CA ARG A 53 -4.83 10.28 -9.80
C ARG A 53 -3.74 9.93 -10.84
N PRO A 54 -4.05 9.92 -12.15
CA PRO A 54 -3.09 9.53 -13.17
C PRO A 54 -2.06 10.64 -13.44
N PHE A 55 -0.82 10.22 -13.70
CA PHE A 55 0.26 11.04 -14.22
C PHE A 55 0.83 10.34 -15.45
N ILE A 56 0.92 11.04 -16.58
CA ILE A 56 1.38 10.47 -17.85
C ILE A 56 2.90 10.49 -17.87
N CYS A 57 3.53 9.31 -17.91
CA CYS A 57 4.97 9.13 -17.90
C CYS A 57 5.32 7.69 -18.33
N ASP A 58 6.44 7.51 -19.03
CA ASP A 58 7.04 6.18 -19.21
C ASP A 58 8.04 5.89 -18.09
N VAL A 59 7.63 5.01 -17.18
CA VAL A 59 8.45 4.56 -16.04
C VAL A 59 9.65 3.66 -16.43
N LYS A 60 9.85 3.37 -17.72
CA LYS A 60 10.97 2.55 -18.21
C LYS A 60 12.13 3.37 -18.77
N THR A 61 11.91 4.64 -19.05
CA THR A 61 12.93 5.53 -19.60
C THR A 61 13.64 6.29 -18.48
N ASN A 62 14.78 6.89 -18.83
CA ASN A 62 15.49 7.84 -17.96
C ASN A 62 15.47 9.24 -18.58
N TYR A 63 14.48 9.55 -19.43
CA TYR A 63 14.40 10.86 -20.03
C TYR A 63 14.10 11.92 -18.95
N PRO A 64 14.69 13.12 -19.03
CA PRO A 64 14.51 14.14 -18.01
C PRO A 64 13.04 14.46 -17.67
N GLU A 65 12.15 14.44 -18.65
CA GLU A 65 10.71 14.64 -18.50
C GLU A 65 10.02 13.52 -17.71
N ASP A 66 10.40 12.27 -17.94
CA ASP A 66 9.87 11.11 -17.24
C ASP A 66 10.35 11.11 -15.78
N LEU A 67 11.65 11.36 -15.56
CA LEU A 67 12.22 11.49 -14.21
C LEU A 67 11.56 12.62 -13.42
N ARG A 68 11.33 13.78 -14.04
CA ARG A 68 10.59 14.89 -13.40
C ARG A 68 9.16 14.50 -13.07
N THR A 69 8.48 13.76 -13.94
CA THR A 69 7.09 13.33 -13.71
C THR A 69 7.01 12.30 -12.59
N MET A 70 7.93 11.33 -12.54
CA MET A 70 8.07 10.40 -11.41
C MET A 70 8.33 11.15 -10.10
N GLY A 71 9.13 12.22 -10.14
CA GLY A 71 9.33 13.12 -9.00
C GLY A 71 8.03 13.81 -8.55
N LYS A 72 7.20 14.29 -9.49
CA LYS A 72 5.87 14.85 -9.18
C LYS A 72 4.94 13.83 -8.52
N VAL A 73 4.96 12.57 -8.97
CA VAL A 73 4.17 11.49 -8.36
C VAL A 73 4.61 11.26 -6.90
N ALA A 74 5.92 11.18 -6.65
CA ALA A 74 6.44 11.01 -5.29
C ALA A 74 6.08 12.21 -4.40
N LYS A 75 6.23 13.44 -4.91
CA LYS A 75 5.81 14.65 -4.20
C LYS A 75 4.32 14.60 -3.85
N PHE A 76 3.46 14.25 -4.81
CA PHE A 76 2.02 14.18 -4.62
C PHE A 76 1.62 13.16 -3.52
N GLU A 77 2.32 12.03 -3.41
CA GLU A 77 2.11 11.07 -2.31
C GLU A 77 2.36 11.73 -0.94
N TYR A 78 3.48 12.43 -0.78
CA TYR A 78 3.79 13.12 0.47
C TYR A 78 2.81 14.24 0.77
N GLU A 79 2.35 14.99 -0.24
CA GLU A 79 1.28 15.98 -0.07
C GLU A 79 -0.04 15.34 0.41
N CYS A 80 -0.38 14.15 -0.09
CA CYS A 80 -1.55 13.40 0.40
C CYS A 80 -1.39 13.00 1.87
N PHE A 81 -0.20 12.56 2.29
CA PHE A 81 0.05 12.26 3.69
C PHE A 81 0.03 13.51 4.58
N ALA A 82 0.64 14.61 4.14
CA ALA A 82 0.60 15.87 4.87
C ALA A 82 -0.84 16.35 5.08
N THR A 83 -1.64 16.39 4.01
CA THR A 83 -3.06 16.76 4.07
C THR A 83 -3.85 15.85 5.02
N TYR A 84 -3.57 14.54 5.01
CA TYR A 84 -4.21 13.60 5.92
C TYR A 84 -3.83 13.86 7.38
N ILE A 85 -2.54 14.11 7.66
CA ILE A 85 -2.05 14.42 9.01
C ILE A 85 -2.63 15.75 9.50
N GLU A 86 -2.66 16.79 8.68
CA GLU A 86 -3.27 18.08 9.03
C GLU A 86 -4.74 17.92 9.44
N LYS A 87 -5.47 17.04 8.76
CA LYS A 87 -6.89 16.80 9.02
C LYS A 87 -7.18 15.87 10.20
N PHE A 88 -6.37 14.83 10.38
CA PHE A 88 -6.66 13.73 11.32
C PHE A 88 -5.62 13.56 12.43
N ASN A 89 -4.56 14.38 12.44
CA ASN A 89 -3.46 14.37 13.40
C ASN A 89 -2.77 13.00 13.56
N CYS A 90 -2.78 12.18 12.52
CA CYS A 90 -2.16 10.86 12.49
C CYS A 90 -1.86 10.42 11.05
N LEU A 91 -1.02 9.39 10.90
CA LEU A 91 -0.83 8.72 9.62
C LEU A 91 -2.03 7.80 9.28
N PRO A 92 -2.29 7.53 7.99
CA PRO A 92 -3.23 6.50 7.60
C PRO A 92 -2.87 5.16 8.25
N GLU A 93 -3.86 4.42 8.74
CA GLU A 93 -3.68 3.23 9.59
C GLU A 93 -2.63 2.24 9.08
N PHE A 94 -2.71 1.81 7.83
CA PHE A 94 -1.78 0.82 7.26
C PHE A 94 -0.42 1.40 6.83
N ASN A 95 -0.29 2.72 6.89
CA ASN A 95 0.94 3.47 6.65
C ASN A 95 1.65 3.83 7.98
N ASP A 96 0.93 3.82 9.11
CA ASP A 96 1.50 3.91 10.45
C ASP A 96 2.12 2.56 10.86
N LYS A 97 3.42 2.40 10.61
CA LYS A 97 4.13 1.15 10.87
C LYS A 97 4.29 0.83 12.36
N ALA A 98 4.21 1.83 13.23
CA ALA A 98 4.36 1.67 14.68
C ALA A 98 3.08 1.12 15.29
N LYS A 99 1.91 1.53 14.78
CA LYS A 99 0.60 1.12 15.31
C LYS A 99 -0.04 -0.04 14.57
N SER A 100 0.26 -0.23 13.28
CA SER A 100 -0.24 -1.40 12.56
C SER A 100 0.63 -2.62 12.85
N HIS A 101 0.00 -3.77 13.06
CA HIS A 101 0.71 -5.04 13.21
C HIS A 101 0.70 -5.82 11.90
N LYS A 102 1.61 -6.78 11.78
CA LYS A 102 1.74 -7.67 10.63
C LYS A 102 1.22 -9.05 11.01
N LEU A 103 0.37 -9.64 10.17
CA LEU A 103 -0.13 -10.99 10.40
C LEU A 103 1.02 -12.01 10.45
N SER A 104 1.98 -11.88 9.53
CA SER A 104 3.17 -12.74 9.47
C SER A 104 4.07 -12.74 10.71
N LEU A 105 3.93 -11.75 11.62
CA LEU A 105 4.68 -11.70 12.88
C LEU A 105 3.92 -12.31 14.06
N GLN A 106 2.60 -12.54 13.94
CA GLN A 106 1.82 -13.27 14.94
C GLN A 106 2.03 -14.78 14.85
N SER A 107 2.09 -15.33 13.64
CA SER A 107 2.30 -16.77 13.40
C SER A 107 3.61 -17.27 14.03
N ASN A 108 4.69 -16.48 13.93
CA ASN A 108 6.00 -16.84 14.49
C ASN A 108 6.09 -16.81 16.02
N LYS A 109 5.09 -16.23 16.72
CA LYS A 109 5.05 -16.27 18.19
C LYS A 109 4.43 -17.57 18.70
N LYS A 110 3.45 -18.13 17.99
CA LYS A 110 2.81 -19.40 18.38
C LYS A 110 3.75 -20.60 18.25
N GLU A 111 4.60 -20.62 17.22
CA GLU A 111 5.57 -21.72 17.00
C GLU A 111 6.78 -21.72 17.96
N LYS A 112 6.92 -20.70 18.81
CA LYS A 112 8.02 -20.60 19.79
C LYS A 112 7.59 -20.88 21.23
N GLU A 113 6.31 -21.14 21.45
CA GLU A 113 5.71 -21.44 22.75
C GLU A 113 5.26 -22.91 22.87
N GLU A 114 5.51 -23.73 21.83
CA GLU A 114 5.44 -25.20 21.82
C GLU A 114 6.84 -25.82 21.79
#